data_AF-A0A246JF84-F1
#
_entry.id   AF-A0A246JF84-F1
#
_cell.length_a   1.000
_cell.length_b   1.000
_cell.length_c   1.000
_cell.angle_alpha   90.00
_cell.angle_beta   90.00
_cell.angle_gamma   90.00
#
_symmetry.space_group_name_H-M   'P 1'
#
loop_
_entity.id
_entity.type
_entity.pdbx_description
1 polymer ?
#
loop_
_entity_poly.entity_id
_entity_poly.type
_entity_poly.pdbx_seq_one_letter_code
_entity_poly.pdbx_strand_id
1 'polypeptide(L)'
;MTRVVYAGTRIALLTQHGKERVIASVLDTALGCQVERVGGYDTDLLGTFTREIPRAGKQLEAARKKARLGMEMSGLSLGLASEGSFGPDPMVGMFPWNVEFLIFIDDEQGLEIVGVAQGKAIHAHLLTGDWTAAEAFARQAAFPAHHLVVRPEGENDPRLRKGIAAWEELKAAFAWAQAQSASGQVFLETDLRAHANPTRMEMIRLAAEDLVAKLGSPCPACGAPGFWLVERIAGLLCGDCGAPTRETRAEVYGCLKCAHRETRERPEPQYADPGRCDYCNP
;
A
#
# COMPACT_ATOMS: atom_id res chain seq x y z
N MET A 1 1.04 33.35 -6.27
CA MET A 1 0.24 32.25 -6.85
C MET A 1 1.13 31.04 -6.94
N THR A 2 0.97 30.08 -6.05
CA THR A 2 1.73 28.82 -6.10
C THR A 2 1.28 28.07 -7.35
N ARG A 3 2.19 27.88 -8.30
CA ARG A 3 1.89 27.15 -9.55
C ARG A 3 1.51 25.72 -9.16
N VAL A 4 0.30 25.30 -9.51
CA VAL A 4 -0.16 23.92 -9.28
C VAL A 4 0.64 23.00 -10.19
N VAL A 5 1.40 22.09 -9.59
CA VAL A 5 2.27 21.14 -10.28
C VAL A 5 1.37 20.15 -11.04
N TYR A 6 1.57 19.98 -12.36
CA TYR A 6 0.78 19.11 -13.27
C TYR A 6 -0.65 19.58 -13.61
N ALA A 7 -0.97 20.86 -13.45
CA ALA A 7 -2.28 21.38 -13.84
C ALA A 7 -2.60 21.11 -15.32
N GLY A 8 -3.75 20.48 -15.59
CA GLY A 8 -4.25 20.15 -16.93
C GLY A 8 -3.57 18.96 -17.60
N THR A 9 -2.65 18.25 -16.93
CA THR A 9 -2.05 17.04 -17.49
C THR A 9 -2.94 15.82 -17.29
N ARG A 10 -2.85 14.86 -18.22
CA ARG A 10 -3.53 13.56 -18.13
C ARG A 10 -2.50 12.52 -17.65
N ILE A 11 -2.88 11.69 -16.69
CA ILE A 11 -1.99 10.69 -16.09
C ILE A 11 -2.62 9.31 -16.22
N ALA A 12 -1.93 8.38 -16.86
CA ALA A 12 -2.41 7.01 -17.04
C ALA A 12 -2.41 6.24 -15.72
N LEU A 13 -3.52 5.66 -15.30
CA LEU A 13 -3.60 4.77 -14.14
C LEU A 13 -4.07 3.38 -14.60
N LEU A 14 -3.13 2.43 -14.70
CA LEU A 14 -3.48 1.04 -14.95
C LEU A 14 -3.86 0.36 -13.63
N THR A 15 -5.17 0.15 -13.44
CA THR A 15 -5.68 -0.35 -12.16
C THR A 15 -6.97 -1.14 -12.31
N GLN A 16 -7.20 -1.98 -11.30
CA GLN A 16 -8.43 -2.74 -11.12
C GLN A 16 -8.98 -2.52 -9.70
N HIS A 17 -10.17 -3.05 -9.45
CA HIS A 17 -10.78 -3.10 -8.12
C HIS A 17 -11.10 -1.72 -7.52
N GLY A 18 -11.49 -0.74 -8.35
CA GLY A 18 -12.07 0.53 -7.91
C GLY A 18 -11.07 1.52 -7.28
N LYS A 19 -9.77 1.21 -7.28
CA LYS A 19 -8.72 2.03 -6.67
C LYS A 19 -8.60 3.41 -7.32
N GLU A 20 -9.00 3.54 -8.58
CA GLU A 20 -9.01 4.81 -9.30
C GLU A 20 -9.81 5.89 -8.57
N ARG A 21 -10.86 5.52 -7.85
CA ARG A 21 -11.75 6.48 -7.17
C ARG A 21 -11.00 7.27 -6.10
N VAL A 22 -10.24 6.58 -5.25
CA VAL A 22 -9.49 7.22 -4.15
C VAL A 22 -8.20 7.89 -4.63
N ILE A 23 -7.55 7.31 -5.65
CA ILE A 23 -6.33 7.88 -6.22
C ILE A 23 -6.66 9.18 -6.97
N ALA A 24 -7.61 9.15 -7.90
CA ALA A 24 -8.00 10.33 -8.66
C ALA A 24 -8.53 11.45 -7.75
N SER A 25 -9.36 11.12 -6.74
CA SER A 25 -9.89 12.16 -5.83
C SER A 25 -8.79 12.94 -5.10
N VAL A 26 -7.69 12.29 -4.75
CA VAL A 26 -6.57 12.93 -4.05
C VAL A 26 -5.70 13.70 -5.04
N LEU A 27 -5.31 13.09 -6.15
CA LEU A 27 -4.37 13.69 -7.10
C LEU A 27 -5.01 14.82 -7.92
N ASP A 28 -6.20 14.62 -8.48
CA ASP A 28 -6.86 15.62 -9.33
C ASP A 28 -7.09 16.92 -8.53
N THR A 29 -7.51 16.79 -7.28
CA THR A 29 -7.76 17.93 -6.38
C THR A 29 -6.48 18.69 -6.05
N ALA A 30 -5.39 17.99 -5.71
CA ALA A 30 -4.18 18.62 -5.21
C ALA A 30 -3.23 19.11 -6.32
N LEU A 31 -3.21 18.42 -7.46
CA LEU A 31 -2.31 18.67 -8.58
C LEU A 31 -3.01 19.29 -9.79
N GLY A 32 -4.34 19.44 -9.76
CA GLY A 32 -5.10 19.96 -10.90
C GLY A 32 -4.94 19.13 -12.17
N CYS A 33 -4.50 17.88 -12.05
CA CYS A 33 -4.35 16.93 -13.14
C CYS A 33 -5.65 16.14 -13.35
N GLN A 34 -5.64 15.24 -14.33
CA GLN A 34 -6.71 14.31 -14.59
C GLN A 34 -6.15 12.88 -14.61
N VAL A 35 -6.43 12.10 -13.57
CA VAL A 35 -6.09 10.69 -13.53
C VAL A 35 -7.06 9.89 -14.39
N GLU A 36 -6.53 9.17 -15.38
CA GLU A 36 -7.30 8.39 -16.33
C GLU A 36 -7.11 6.90 -16.12
N ARG A 37 -8.20 6.20 -15.81
CA ARG A 37 -8.17 4.75 -15.71
C ARG A 37 -7.92 4.14 -17.08
N VAL A 38 -6.82 3.42 -17.21
CA VAL A 38 -6.52 2.57 -18.36
C VAL A 38 -7.13 1.19 -18.13
N GLY A 39 -8.11 0.82 -18.96
CA GLY A 39 -8.76 -0.49 -18.96
C GLY A 39 -8.17 -1.46 -19.99
N GLY A 40 -8.77 -2.63 -20.14
CA GLY A 40 -8.42 -3.58 -21.20
C GLY A 40 -7.22 -4.50 -20.93
N TYR A 41 -6.61 -4.41 -19.74
CA TYR A 41 -5.57 -5.33 -19.29
C TYR A 41 -5.95 -5.97 -17.95
N ASP A 42 -5.87 -7.29 -17.90
CA ASP A 42 -6.08 -8.01 -16.66
C ASP A 42 -4.81 -7.94 -15.78
N THR A 43 -4.81 -7.03 -14.81
CA THR A 43 -3.68 -6.84 -13.90
C THR A 43 -3.50 -8.00 -12.93
N ASP A 44 -4.49 -8.87 -12.78
CA ASP A 44 -4.34 -10.09 -11.98
C ASP A 44 -3.36 -11.07 -12.64
N LEU A 45 -3.09 -10.94 -13.95
CA LEU A 45 -2.00 -11.64 -14.65
C LEU A 45 -0.60 -11.26 -14.14
N LEU A 46 -0.47 -10.14 -13.41
CA LEU A 46 0.77 -9.73 -12.76
C LEU A 46 0.94 -10.33 -11.35
N GLY A 47 -0.06 -11.08 -10.87
CA GLY A 47 -0.11 -11.75 -9.57
C GLY A 47 -1.36 -11.40 -8.77
N THR A 48 -1.87 -12.37 -8.01
CA THR A 48 -3.11 -12.23 -7.22
C THR A 48 -2.85 -12.34 -5.71
N PHE A 49 -3.74 -11.77 -4.89
CA PHE A 49 -3.70 -11.96 -3.42
C PHE A 49 -4.26 -13.34 -3.01
N THR A 50 -5.09 -13.94 -3.85
CA THR A 50 -5.75 -15.24 -3.65
C THR A 50 -4.90 -16.43 -4.09
N ARG A 51 -3.61 -16.20 -4.40
CA ARG A 51 -2.59 -17.22 -4.71
C ARG A 51 -2.86 -18.02 -6.00
N GLU A 52 -3.78 -17.58 -6.86
CA GLU A 52 -4.05 -18.20 -8.17
C GLU A 52 -2.90 -17.95 -9.16
N ILE A 53 -2.33 -16.75 -9.13
CA ILE A 53 -1.17 -16.35 -9.94
C ILE A 53 -0.06 -15.84 -9.00
N PRO A 54 1.12 -16.47 -8.98
CA PRO A 54 2.27 -16.02 -8.19
C PRO A 54 2.74 -14.62 -8.61
N ARG A 55 3.21 -13.81 -7.66
CA ARG A 55 3.77 -12.49 -7.94
C ARG A 55 5.18 -12.60 -8.52
N ALA A 56 5.47 -11.83 -9.55
CA ALA A 56 6.81 -11.69 -10.10
C ALA A 56 7.54 -10.47 -9.49
N GLY A 57 8.72 -10.69 -8.90
CA GLY A 57 9.65 -9.62 -8.49
C GLY A 57 9.31 -8.91 -7.17
N LYS A 58 9.99 -7.78 -6.93
CA LYS A 58 9.78 -6.89 -5.75
C LYS A 58 8.56 -5.99 -6.01
N GLN A 59 7.79 -5.67 -4.96
CA GLN A 59 6.54 -4.88 -5.04
C GLN A 59 6.66 -3.60 -5.89
N LEU A 60 7.77 -2.86 -5.74
CA LEU A 60 8.01 -1.63 -6.50
C LEU A 60 8.27 -1.89 -7.99
N GLU A 61 8.97 -2.97 -8.35
CA GLU A 61 9.20 -3.35 -9.75
C GLU A 61 7.89 -3.70 -10.46
N ALA A 62 7.01 -4.42 -9.76
CA ALA A 62 5.67 -4.74 -10.26
C ALA A 62 4.83 -3.47 -10.48
N ALA A 63 4.85 -2.53 -9.52
CA ALA A 63 4.21 -1.23 -9.66
C ALA A 63 4.77 -0.45 -10.87
N ARG A 64 6.10 -0.38 -11.01
CA ARG A 64 6.76 0.31 -12.13
C ARG A 64 6.35 -0.28 -13.47
N LYS A 65 6.42 -1.61 -13.62
CA LYS A 65 6.01 -2.30 -14.86
C LYS A 65 4.54 -2.00 -15.20
N LYS A 66 3.67 -1.97 -14.19
CA LYS A 66 2.25 -1.65 -14.34
C LYS A 66 2.02 -0.21 -14.78
N ALA A 67 2.72 0.75 -14.19
CA ALA A 67 2.64 2.16 -14.60
C ALA A 67 3.09 2.32 -16.06
N ARG A 68 4.23 1.71 -16.42
CA ARG A 68 4.77 1.72 -17.78
C ARG A 68 3.81 1.11 -18.81
N LEU A 69 3.20 -0.02 -18.49
CA LEU A 69 2.19 -0.63 -19.35
C LEU A 69 0.95 0.28 -19.53
N GLY A 70 0.50 0.93 -18.45
CA GLY A 70 -0.59 1.91 -18.54
C GLY A 70 -0.25 3.10 -19.46
N MET A 71 0.98 3.61 -19.36
CA MET A 71 1.49 4.67 -20.25
C MET A 71 1.50 4.22 -21.71
N GLU A 72 2.04 3.03 -21.99
CA GLU A 72 2.09 2.45 -23.34
C GLU A 72 0.70 2.29 -23.95
N MET A 73 -0.24 1.70 -23.21
CA MET A 73 -1.61 1.46 -23.68
C MET A 73 -2.41 2.73 -23.93
N SER A 74 -2.13 3.81 -23.19
CA SER A 74 -2.84 5.09 -23.30
C SER A 74 -2.15 6.09 -24.23
N GLY A 75 -0.87 5.88 -24.55
CA GLY A 75 -0.03 6.85 -25.25
C GLY A 75 0.33 8.08 -24.42
N LEU A 76 0.14 8.05 -23.10
CA LEU A 76 0.47 9.16 -22.19
C LEU A 76 1.91 9.09 -21.69
N SER A 77 2.56 10.24 -21.52
CA SER A 77 3.92 10.42 -20.99
C SER A 77 4.00 10.38 -19.46
N LEU A 78 2.86 10.37 -18.77
CA LEU A 78 2.76 10.30 -17.31
C LEU A 78 1.97 9.05 -16.90
N GLY A 79 2.46 8.33 -15.89
CA GLY A 79 1.89 7.07 -15.44
C GLY A 79 1.82 6.93 -13.93
N LEU A 80 0.80 6.23 -13.47
CA LEU A 80 0.55 5.82 -12.09
C LEU A 80 0.28 4.33 -12.03
N ALA A 81 0.73 3.71 -10.95
CA ALA A 81 0.29 2.38 -10.57
C ALA A 81 0.37 2.20 -9.07
N SER A 82 -0.59 1.44 -8.54
CA SER A 82 -0.56 1.04 -7.14
C SER A 82 -0.36 -0.46 -6.98
N GLU A 83 0.47 -0.85 -6.02
CA GLU A 83 0.75 -2.22 -5.67
C GLU A 83 0.82 -2.40 -4.15
N GLY A 84 0.18 -3.46 -3.65
CA GLY A 84 -0.03 -3.70 -2.22
C GLY A 84 0.57 -5.04 -1.77
N SER A 85 1.12 -5.10 -0.57
CA SER A 85 1.62 -6.33 0.03
C SER A 85 1.13 -6.49 1.46
N PHE A 86 0.95 -7.75 1.87
CA PHE A 86 0.62 -8.10 3.24
C PHE A 86 1.73 -8.98 3.80
N GLY A 87 2.13 -8.72 5.04
CA GLY A 87 3.17 -9.46 5.73
C GLY A 87 3.07 -9.29 7.25
N PRO A 88 4.02 -9.85 8.02
CA PRO A 88 4.12 -9.58 9.44
C PRO A 88 4.55 -8.12 9.68
N ASP A 89 4.15 -7.53 10.81
CA ASP A 89 4.53 -6.17 11.17
C ASP A 89 6.06 -6.05 11.31
N PRO A 90 6.65 -4.90 10.93
CA PRO A 90 8.10 -4.77 10.86
C PRO A 90 8.79 -4.64 12.23
N MET A 91 8.04 -4.50 13.33
CA MET A 91 8.60 -4.23 14.66
C MET A 91 8.71 -5.50 15.50
N VAL A 92 7.61 -6.26 15.62
CA VAL A 92 7.54 -7.48 16.44
C VAL A 92 7.20 -8.74 15.62
N GLY A 93 6.76 -8.57 14.37
CA GLY A 93 6.44 -9.68 13.47
C GLY A 93 5.21 -10.50 13.86
N MET A 94 4.33 -9.96 14.70
CA MET A 94 3.18 -10.66 15.29
C MET A 94 1.84 -10.31 14.65
N PHE A 95 1.73 -9.15 14.01
CA PHE A 95 0.46 -8.66 13.48
C PHE A 95 0.46 -8.62 11.95
N PRO A 96 -0.69 -8.85 11.30
CA PRO A 96 -0.80 -8.61 9.87
C PRO A 96 -0.61 -7.12 9.56
N TRP A 97 0.19 -6.85 8.54
CA TRP A 97 0.62 -5.52 8.13
C TRP A 97 0.42 -5.32 6.65
N ASN A 98 -0.15 -4.19 6.25
CA ASN A 98 -0.35 -3.78 4.88
C ASN A 98 0.71 -2.73 4.51
N VAL A 99 1.31 -2.86 3.32
CA VAL A 99 2.16 -1.84 2.71
C VAL A 99 1.60 -1.55 1.32
N GLU A 100 1.20 -0.31 1.06
CA GLU A 100 0.72 0.16 -0.23
C GLU A 100 1.72 1.14 -0.83
N PHE A 101 2.11 0.88 -2.08
CA PHE A 101 2.89 1.80 -2.90
C PHE A 101 2.01 2.41 -3.99
N LEU A 102 2.22 3.68 -4.26
CA LEU A 102 1.72 4.38 -5.45
C LEU A 102 2.91 5.02 -6.16
N ILE A 103 3.31 4.45 -7.29
CA ILE A 103 4.39 5.01 -8.11
C ILE A 103 3.81 6.00 -9.12
N PHE A 104 4.49 7.12 -9.29
CA PHE A 104 4.28 8.12 -10.32
C PHE A 104 5.53 8.20 -11.20
N ILE A 105 5.33 8.21 -12.51
CA ILE A 105 6.37 8.29 -13.53
C ILE A 105 6.04 9.47 -14.45
N ASP A 106 7.02 10.33 -14.68
CA ASP A 106 6.97 11.44 -15.63
C ASP A 106 8.16 11.34 -16.58
N ASP A 107 7.92 10.92 -17.82
CA ASP A 107 8.96 10.79 -18.84
C ASP A 107 9.44 12.15 -19.38
N GLU A 108 8.62 13.19 -19.30
CA GLU A 108 8.98 14.53 -19.78
C GLU A 108 10.05 15.15 -18.89
N GLN A 109 9.98 14.87 -17.58
CA GLN A 109 10.95 15.36 -16.61
C GLN A 109 11.98 14.32 -16.18
N GLY A 110 11.81 13.06 -16.57
CA GLY A 110 12.67 11.94 -16.17
C GLY A 110 12.56 11.63 -14.68
N LEU A 111 11.35 11.66 -14.13
CA LEU A 111 11.10 11.51 -12.70
C LEU A 111 10.36 10.20 -12.39
N GLU A 112 10.73 9.59 -11.26
CA GLU A 112 10.01 8.49 -10.63
C GLU A 112 9.88 8.79 -9.14
N ILE A 113 8.64 8.93 -8.66
CA ILE A 113 8.35 9.30 -7.26
C ILE A 113 7.36 8.28 -6.71
N VAL A 114 7.61 7.79 -5.50
CA VAL A 114 6.80 6.75 -4.86
C VAL A 114 6.16 7.30 -3.60
N GLY A 115 4.83 7.27 -3.55
CA GLY A 115 4.04 7.41 -2.32
C GLY A 115 3.94 6.08 -1.60
N VAL A 116 4.02 6.11 -0.26
CA VAL A 116 3.98 4.92 0.58
C VAL A 116 3.05 5.15 1.76
N ALA A 117 2.16 4.19 2.02
CA ALA A 117 1.47 4.09 3.29
C ALA A 117 1.55 2.66 3.80
N GLN A 118 1.62 2.52 5.11
CA GLN A 118 1.66 1.21 5.76
C GLN A 118 0.99 1.24 7.12
N GLY A 119 0.41 0.12 7.52
CA GLY A 119 -0.34 0.04 8.76
C GLY A 119 -0.87 -1.36 9.05
N LYS A 120 -1.48 -1.50 10.22
CA LYS A 120 -2.13 -2.74 10.64
C LYS A 120 -3.19 -3.17 9.62
N ALA A 121 -3.20 -4.45 9.28
CA ALA A 121 -4.14 -5.04 8.33
C ALA A 121 -5.15 -5.96 9.03
N ILE A 122 -6.32 -6.08 8.41
CA ILE A 122 -7.25 -7.18 8.67
C ILE A 122 -6.96 -8.25 7.60
N HIS A 123 -6.11 -9.20 7.99
CA HIS A 123 -5.75 -10.36 7.18
C HIS A 123 -5.75 -11.57 8.09
N ALA A 124 -6.83 -12.37 7.98
CA ALA A 124 -7.10 -13.48 8.88
C ALA A 124 -7.70 -14.64 8.10
N HIS A 125 -7.55 -15.85 8.63
CA HIS A 125 -8.15 -17.05 8.09
C HIS A 125 -8.62 -17.99 9.20
N LEU A 126 -9.53 -18.90 8.83
CA LEU A 126 -10.03 -19.96 9.70
C LEU A 126 -10.28 -21.21 8.86
N LEU A 127 -9.86 -22.36 9.38
CA LEU A 127 -10.28 -23.67 8.89
C LEU A 127 -11.27 -24.27 9.90
N THR A 128 -12.51 -24.53 9.48
CA THR A 128 -13.53 -25.11 10.35
C THR A 128 -14.62 -25.84 9.58
N GLY A 129 -15.21 -26.87 10.19
CA GLY A 129 -16.47 -27.50 9.76
C GLY A 129 -17.70 -26.98 10.51
N ASP A 130 -17.52 -26.11 11.51
CA ASP A 130 -18.61 -25.56 12.33
C ASP A 130 -18.99 -24.15 11.87
N TRP A 131 -20.29 -23.98 11.57
CA TRP A 131 -20.87 -22.69 11.19
C TRP A 131 -20.76 -21.65 12.32
N THR A 132 -20.90 -22.05 13.58
CA THR A 132 -20.83 -21.11 14.72
C THR A 132 -19.44 -20.48 14.82
N ALA A 133 -18.40 -21.28 14.69
CA ALA A 133 -17.02 -20.81 14.59
C ALA A 133 -16.80 -19.90 13.36
N ALA A 134 -17.35 -20.25 12.20
CA ALA A 134 -17.25 -19.44 10.98
C ALA A 134 -17.92 -18.06 11.13
N GLU A 135 -19.10 -18.01 11.77
CA GLU A 135 -19.80 -16.77 12.06
C GLU A 135 -19.01 -15.88 13.03
N ALA A 136 -18.44 -16.46 14.10
CA ALA A 136 -17.60 -15.73 15.05
C ALA A 136 -16.36 -15.14 14.36
N PHE A 137 -15.70 -15.92 13.51
CA PHE A 137 -14.57 -15.45 12.71
C PHE A 137 -14.94 -14.31 11.77
N ALA A 138 -16.07 -14.42 11.05
CA ALA A 138 -16.52 -13.38 10.14
C ALA A 138 -16.69 -12.03 10.87
N ARG A 139 -17.27 -12.04 12.08
CA ARG A 139 -17.41 -10.83 12.91
C ARG A 139 -16.05 -10.25 13.31
N GLN A 140 -15.10 -11.10 13.72
CA GLN A 140 -13.73 -10.66 14.07
C GLN A 140 -12.98 -10.09 12.86
N ALA A 141 -13.24 -10.62 11.67
CA ALA A 141 -12.70 -10.16 10.40
C ALA A 141 -13.40 -8.90 9.85
N ALA A 142 -14.28 -8.25 10.64
CA ALA A 142 -15.04 -7.06 10.26
C ALA A 142 -16.00 -7.26 9.06
N PHE A 143 -16.50 -8.47 8.87
CA PHE A 143 -17.57 -8.76 7.90
C PHE A 143 -18.91 -8.13 8.33
N PRO A 144 -19.73 -7.59 7.42
CA PRO A 144 -19.60 -7.63 5.95
C PRO A 144 -18.85 -6.44 5.33
N ALA A 145 -18.34 -5.49 6.13
CA ALA A 145 -17.60 -4.36 5.59
C ALA A 145 -16.32 -4.84 4.88
N HIS A 146 -15.64 -5.83 5.47
CA HIS A 146 -14.65 -6.65 4.79
C HIS A 146 -15.31 -7.88 4.21
N HIS A 147 -15.12 -8.13 2.93
CA HIS A 147 -15.64 -9.32 2.29
C HIS A 147 -14.80 -10.55 2.66
N LEU A 148 -15.35 -11.74 2.41
CA LEU A 148 -14.66 -13.00 2.64
C LEU A 148 -14.49 -13.80 1.34
N VAL A 149 -13.51 -14.69 1.38
CA VAL A 149 -13.31 -15.78 0.43
C VAL A 149 -13.54 -17.10 1.16
N VAL A 150 -14.20 -18.04 0.49
CA VAL A 150 -14.52 -19.36 1.02
C VAL A 150 -14.01 -20.44 0.06
N ARG A 151 -13.35 -21.46 0.61
CA ARG A 151 -12.82 -22.64 -0.09
C ARG A 151 -13.23 -23.93 0.61
N PRO A 152 -13.47 -25.04 -0.12
CA PRO A 152 -13.48 -26.37 0.46
C PRO A 152 -12.09 -26.75 0.99
N GLU A 153 -12.01 -27.65 1.97
CA GLU A 153 -10.78 -28.29 2.48
C GLU A 153 -9.72 -27.37 3.10
N GLY A 154 -9.12 -26.47 2.34
CA GLY A 154 -7.93 -25.74 2.78
C GLY A 154 -7.55 -24.57 1.90
N GLU A 155 -6.51 -23.87 2.32
CA GLU A 155 -6.05 -22.62 1.72
C GLU A 155 -5.62 -22.73 0.24
N ASN A 156 -5.23 -23.93 -0.18
CA ASN A 156 -4.74 -24.22 -1.52
C ASN A 156 -5.80 -24.87 -2.43
N ASP A 157 -7.04 -25.04 -1.97
CA ASP A 157 -8.09 -25.62 -2.82
C ASP A 157 -8.42 -24.65 -3.98
N PRO A 158 -8.36 -25.10 -5.24
CA PRO A 158 -8.59 -24.23 -6.40
C PRO A 158 -10.06 -23.80 -6.54
N ARG A 159 -10.99 -24.47 -5.88
CA ARG A 159 -12.42 -24.12 -5.89
C ARG A 159 -12.63 -23.04 -4.85
N LEU A 160 -13.07 -21.85 -5.27
CA LEU A 160 -13.35 -20.77 -4.34
C LEU A 160 -14.49 -19.86 -4.75
N ARG A 161 -15.12 -19.24 -3.75
CA ARG A 161 -16.04 -18.13 -3.90
C ARG A 161 -15.43 -16.90 -3.24
N LYS A 162 -15.31 -15.80 -3.98
CA LYS A 162 -14.70 -14.54 -3.52
C LYS A 162 -15.75 -13.43 -3.49
N GLY A 163 -15.45 -12.34 -2.77
CA GLY A 163 -16.29 -11.15 -2.78
C GLY A 163 -17.62 -11.35 -2.06
N ILE A 164 -17.67 -12.33 -1.15
CA ILE A 164 -18.85 -12.58 -0.33
C ILE A 164 -19.07 -11.36 0.55
N ALA A 165 -20.22 -10.73 0.45
CA ALA A 165 -20.50 -9.43 1.06
C ALA A 165 -21.80 -9.39 1.88
N ALA A 166 -22.50 -10.51 2.03
CA ALA A 166 -23.73 -10.60 2.81
C ALA A 166 -23.80 -11.89 3.64
N TRP A 167 -24.44 -11.84 4.80
CA TRP A 167 -24.53 -12.98 5.73
C TRP A 167 -25.19 -14.22 5.12
N GLU A 168 -26.28 -14.03 4.37
CA GLU A 168 -26.95 -15.14 3.67
C GLU A 168 -26.06 -15.75 2.57
N GLU A 169 -25.29 -14.91 1.87
CA GLU A 169 -24.33 -15.36 0.88
C GLU A 169 -23.20 -16.17 1.52
N LEU A 170 -22.67 -15.71 2.66
CA LEU A 170 -21.64 -16.41 3.43
C LEU A 170 -22.14 -17.77 3.89
N LYS A 171 -23.37 -17.86 4.39
CA LYS A 171 -23.99 -19.12 4.82
C LYS A 171 -24.15 -20.09 3.67
N ALA A 172 -24.63 -19.62 2.52
CA ALA A 172 -24.74 -20.42 1.31
C ALA A 172 -23.37 -20.87 0.78
N ALA A 173 -22.37 -19.99 0.80
CA ALA A 173 -21.01 -20.31 0.37
C ALA A 173 -20.34 -21.33 1.29
N PHE A 174 -20.54 -21.22 2.60
CA PHE A 174 -20.04 -22.19 3.58
C PHE A 174 -20.66 -23.57 3.37
N ALA A 175 -21.99 -23.65 3.26
CA ALA A 175 -22.68 -24.92 3.01
C ALA A 175 -22.24 -25.57 1.70
N TRP A 176 -22.06 -24.77 0.65
CA TRP A 176 -21.50 -25.23 -0.62
C TRP A 176 -20.09 -25.80 -0.46
N ALA A 177 -19.20 -25.09 0.23
CA ALA A 177 -17.82 -25.52 0.41
C ALA A 177 -17.73 -26.80 1.25
N GLN A 178 -18.55 -26.89 2.30
CA GLN A 178 -18.63 -28.06 3.16
C GLN A 178 -19.10 -29.30 2.39
N ALA A 179 -20.11 -29.16 1.53
CA ALA A 179 -20.59 -30.27 0.69
C ALA A 179 -19.55 -30.75 -0.34
N GLN A 180 -18.62 -29.87 -0.72
CA GLN A 180 -17.54 -30.15 -1.68
C GLN A 180 -16.25 -30.67 -1.02
N SER A 181 -16.21 -30.65 0.31
CA SER A 181 -15.08 -31.02 1.15
C SER A 181 -15.23 -32.48 1.59
N ALA A 182 -14.23 -33.31 1.32
CA ALA A 182 -14.20 -34.70 1.78
C ALA A 182 -14.03 -34.80 3.31
N SER A 183 -13.33 -33.83 3.92
CA SER A 183 -13.16 -33.73 5.38
C SER A 183 -14.29 -32.96 6.08
N GLY A 184 -15.22 -32.37 5.31
CA GLY A 184 -16.25 -31.47 5.83
C GLY A 184 -15.71 -30.12 6.34
N GLN A 185 -14.40 -29.86 6.18
CA GLN A 185 -13.77 -28.59 6.55
C GLN A 185 -13.94 -27.53 5.47
N VAL A 186 -14.07 -26.28 5.91
CA VAL A 186 -14.18 -25.09 5.07
C VAL A 186 -13.11 -24.09 5.50
N PHE A 187 -12.36 -23.60 4.53
CA PHE A 187 -11.38 -22.55 4.73
C PHE A 187 -11.99 -21.19 4.39
N LEU A 188 -11.99 -20.28 5.36
CA LEU A 188 -12.41 -18.89 5.22
C LEU A 188 -11.19 -18.00 5.32
N GLU A 189 -11.10 -16.98 4.46
CA GLU A 189 -10.07 -15.95 4.54
C GLU A 189 -10.66 -14.58 4.21
N THR A 190 -10.06 -13.53 4.77
CA THR A 190 -10.38 -12.14 4.39
C THR A 190 -10.11 -11.91 2.91
N ASP A 191 -11.04 -11.27 2.20
CA ASP A 191 -10.79 -10.86 0.82
C ASP A 191 -9.86 -9.64 0.81
N LEU A 192 -8.64 -9.83 0.31
CA LEU A 192 -7.63 -8.77 0.30
C LEU A 192 -7.72 -7.85 -0.93
N ARG A 193 -8.66 -8.08 -1.85
CA ARG A 193 -8.84 -7.21 -3.03
C ARG A 193 -9.35 -5.83 -2.59
N ALA A 194 -8.86 -4.76 -3.20
CA ALA A 194 -9.07 -3.39 -2.70
C ALA A 194 -10.55 -3.00 -2.55
N HIS A 195 -11.41 -3.31 -3.54
CA HIS A 195 -12.85 -3.05 -3.47
C HIS A 195 -13.59 -3.83 -2.36
N ALA A 196 -12.97 -4.89 -1.85
CA ALA A 196 -13.53 -5.83 -0.89
C ALA A 196 -12.97 -5.60 0.52
N ASN A 197 -12.05 -4.64 0.67
CA ASN A 197 -11.28 -4.38 1.88
C ASN A 197 -11.16 -2.87 2.13
N PRO A 198 -12.08 -2.27 2.90
CA PRO A 198 -12.12 -0.83 3.14
C PRO A 198 -10.84 -0.26 3.76
N THR A 199 -10.22 -0.97 4.71
CA THR A 199 -8.98 -0.48 5.35
C THR A 199 -7.79 -0.50 4.38
N ARG A 200 -7.75 -1.46 3.45
CA ARG A 200 -6.80 -1.42 2.33
C ARG A 200 -7.06 -0.24 1.39
N MET A 201 -8.32 0.02 1.05
CA MET A 201 -8.68 1.18 0.23
C MET A 201 -8.23 2.50 0.87
N GLU A 202 -8.37 2.61 2.19
CA GLU A 202 -7.86 3.75 2.95
C GLU A 202 -6.32 3.84 2.92
N MET A 203 -5.60 2.72 3.05
CA MET A 203 -4.13 2.75 2.89
C MET A 203 -3.70 3.22 1.50
N ILE A 204 -4.44 2.86 0.45
CA ILE A 204 -4.15 3.35 -0.91
C ILE A 204 -4.37 4.87 -0.99
N ARG A 205 -5.42 5.39 -0.34
CA ARG A 205 -5.68 6.84 -0.25
C ARG A 205 -4.54 7.56 0.48
N LEU A 206 -4.07 7.02 1.61
CA LEU A 206 -2.92 7.58 2.35
C LEU A 206 -1.63 7.55 1.52
N ALA A 207 -1.39 6.49 0.74
CA ALA A 207 -0.24 6.43 -0.18
C ALA A 207 -0.35 7.50 -1.29
N ALA A 208 -1.56 7.81 -1.73
CA ALA A 208 -1.81 8.91 -2.65
C ALA A 208 -1.53 10.29 -2.03
N GLU A 209 -1.89 10.49 -0.76
CA GLU A 209 -1.58 11.73 -0.03
C GLU A 209 -0.07 11.93 0.16
N ASP A 210 0.65 10.87 0.54
CA ASP A 210 2.11 10.90 0.65
C ASP A 210 2.77 11.21 -0.71
N LEU A 211 2.27 10.62 -1.80
CA LEU A 211 2.73 10.95 -3.15
C LEU A 211 2.50 12.43 -3.50
N VAL A 212 1.30 12.96 -3.22
CA VAL A 212 0.96 14.36 -3.46
C VAL A 212 1.86 15.29 -2.66
N ALA A 213 2.12 14.99 -1.39
CA ALA A 213 3.01 15.78 -0.54
C ALA A 213 4.43 15.85 -1.14
N LYS A 214 4.93 14.71 -1.66
CA LYS A 214 6.22 14.64 -2.36
C LYS A 214 6.22 15.46 -3.65
N LEU A 215 5.21 15.29 -4.51
CA LEU A 215 5.09 16.02 -5.78
C LEU A 215 4.93 17.54 -5.56
N GLY A 216 4.25 17.93 -4.49
CA GLY A 216 4.07 19.33 -4.09
C GLY A 216 5.29 19.97 -3.42
N SER A 217 6.39 19.23 -3.24
CA SER A 217 7.64 19.73 -2.66
C SER A 217 8.67 20.03 -3.75
N PRO A 218 8.78 21.29 -4.24
CA PRO A 218 9.72 21.65 -5.28
C PRO A 218 11.14 21.75 -4.73
N CYS A 219 12.12 21.37 -5.55
CA CYS A 219 13.52 21.63 -5.25
C CYS A 219 13.79 23.13 -5.25
N PRO A 220 14.43 23.69 -4.21
CA PRO A 220 14.72 25.13 -4.16
C PRO A 220 15.80 25.56 -5.17
N ALA A 221 16.59 24.62 -5.70
CA ALA A 221 17.61 24.91 -6.70
C ALA A 221 17.09 24.86 -8.15
N CYS A 222 16.31 23.83 -8.51
CA CYS A 222 15.88 23.62 -9.91
C CYS A 222 14.37 23.62 -10.12
N GLY A 223 13.57 23.75 -9.06
CA GLY A 223 12.10 23.76 -9.11
C GLY A 223 11.45 22.41 -9.39
N ALA A 224 12.21 21.34 -9.65
CA ALA A 224 11.66 20.02 -9.93
C ALA A 224 10.86 19.47 -8.74
N PRO A 225 9.72 18.80 -8.95
CA PRO A 225 8.94 18.19 -7.88
C PRO A 225 9.69 17.00 -7.25
N GLY A 226 9.30 16.61 -6.04
CA GLY A 226 9.89 15.46 -5.36
C GLY A 226 11.12 15.79 -4.51
N PHE A 227 11.32 17.04 -4.09
CA PHE A 227 12.35 17.39 -3.11
C PHE A 227 11.94 16.91 -1.72
N TRP A 228 12.37 15.70 -1.35
CA TRP A 228 11.85 15.00 -0.19
C TRP A 228 12.96 14.35 0.63
N LEU A 229 12.60 13.78 1.77
CA LEU A 229 13.48 13.01 2.63
C LEU A 229 14.12 11.85 1.84
N VAL A 230 15.45 11.85 1.76
CA VAL A 230 16.26 10.81 1.11
C VAL A 230 17.15 10.07 2.10
N GLU A 231 17.41 10.63 3.27
CA GLU A 231 18.28 10.03 4.28
C GLU A 231 17.94 10.53 5.68
N ARG A 232 18.10 9.66 6.67
CA ARG A 232 18.04 10.01 8.10
C ARG A 232 19.42 9.81 8.71
N ILE A 233 19.95 10.83 9.34
CA ILE A 233 21.24 10.83 10.02
C ILE A 233 21.01 10.51 11.49
N ALA A 234 21.60 9.39 11.96
CA ALA A 234 21.57 8.99 13.35
C ALA A 234 22.50 9.87 14.23
N GLY A 235 22.45 9.66 15.55
CA GLY A 235 23.32 10.31 16.52
C GLY A 235 22.62 11.32 17.42
N LEU A 236 21.30 11.20 17.61
CA LEU A 236 20.60 12.01 18.60
C LEU A 236 21.14 11.67 19.99
N LEU A 237 21.48 12.68 20.80
CA LEU A 237 22.16 12.48 22.07
C LEU A 237 21.20 11.89 23.11
N CYS A 238 21.65 10.90 23.87
CA CYS A 238 20.91 10.35 25.00
C CYS A 238 20.64 11.43 26.06
N GLY A 239 19.41 11.47 26.60
CA GLY A 239 19.03 12.43 27.65
C GLY A 239 19.79 12.26 28.97
N ASP A 240 20.31 11.06 29.25
CA ASP A 240 21.02 10.77 30.51
C ASP A 240 22.53 10.86 30.37
N CYS A 241 23.12 10.03 29.49
CA CYS A 241 24.58 9.91 29.38
C CYS A 241 25.21 10.80 28.30
N GLY A 242 24.39 11.46 27.47
CA GLY A 242 24.87 12.30 26.36
C GLY A 242 25.53 11.55 25.21
N ALA A 243 25.60 10.21 25.23
CA ALA A 243 26.16 9.43 24.13
C ALA A 243 25.27 9.50 22.87
N PRO A 244 25.85 9.49 21.66
CA PRO A 244 25.07 9.43 20.43
C PRO A 244 24.32 8.09 20.33
N THR A 245 23.05 8.15 19.99
CA THR A 245 22.18 6.97 19.82
C THR A 245 21.93 6.68 18.34
N ARG A 246 21.24 5.56 18.05
CA ARG A 246 20.77 5.23 16.69
C ARG A 246 19.55 6.06 16.27
N GLU A 247 18.98 6.85 17.18
CA GLU A 247 17.85 7.72 16.88
C GLU A 247 18.26 8.85 15.93
N THR A 248 17.29 9.28 15.11
CA THR A 248 17.52 10.27 14.06
C THR A 248 17.74 11.66 14.66
N ARG A 249 18.92 12.23 14.40
CA ARG A 249 19.30 13.61 14.73
C ARG A 249 18.90 14.60 13.64
N ALA A 250 19.11 14.23 12.38
CA ALA A 250 18.87 15.10 11.25
C ALA A 250 18.30 14.33 10.05
N GLU A 251 17.67 15.07 9.15
CA GLU A 251 17.05 14.57 7.94
C GLU A 251 17.67 15.24 6.73
N VAL A 252 18.04 14.47 5.71
CA VAL A 252 18.53 15.01 4.44
C VAL A 252 17.39 14.99 3.44
N TYR A 253 17.06 16.16 2.91
CA TYR A 253 16.14 16.34 1.80
C TYR A 253 16.95 16.46 0.51
N GLY A 254 16.54 15.78 -0.56
CA GLY A 254 17.30 15.69 -1.80
C GLY A 254 16.44 15.83 -3.05
N CYS A 255 17.02 16.38 -4.10
CA CYS A 255 16.39 16.45 -5.42
C CYS A 255 16.66 15.18 -6.23
N LEU A 256 15.67 14.75 -7.02
CA LEU A 256 15.81 13.63 -7.96
C LEU A 256 16.46 14.04 -9.30
N LYS A 257 16.50 15.35 -9.61
CA LYS A 257 16.95 15.89 -10.91
C LYS A 257 18.31 16.59 -10.87
N CYS A 258 18.68 17.18 -9.74
CA CYS A 258 19.95 17.88 -9.57
C CYS A 258 20.66 17.42 -8.29
N ALA A 259 21.90 17.86 -8.09
CA ALA A 259 22.70 17.48 -6.92
C ALA A 259 22.29 18.18 -5.60
N HIS A 260 21.27 19.04 -5.62
CA HIS A 260 20.88 19.83 -4.43
C HIS A 260 20.38 18.93 -3.31
N ARG A 261 20.91 19.17 -2.11
CA ARG A 261 20.57 18.48 -0.86
C ARG A 261 20.58 19.47 0.30
N GLU A 262 19.69 19.26 1.25
CA GLU A 262 19.59 20.05 2.48
C GLU A 262 19.52 19.14 3.69
N THR A 263 20.47 19.30 4.61
CA THR A 263 20.39 18.66 5.92
C THR A 263 19.60 19.57 6.86
N ARG A 264 18.56 19.02 7.47
CA ARG A 264 17.69 19.68 8.44
C ARG A 264 17.82 18.96 9.78
N GLU A 265 18.31 19.64 10.79
CA GLU A 265 18.29 19.10 12.16
C GLU A 265 16.84 18.88 12.58
N ARG A 266 16.57 17.78 13.27
CA ARG A 266 15.23 17.55 13.83
C ARG A 266 15.06 18.44 15.04
N PRO A 267 14.03 19.30 15.09
CA PRO A 267 13.80 20.16 16.25
C PRO A 267 13.34 19.34 17.47
N GLU A 268 12.65 18.22 17.22
CA GLU A 268 12.15 17.34 18.27
C GLU A 268 12.24 15.85 17.87
N PRO A 269 12.51 14.95 18.84
CA PRO A 269 12.94 15.28 20.21
C PRO A 269 14.40 15.80 20.23
N GLN A 270 14.75 16.67 21.18
CA GLN A 270 16.13 17.19 21.33
C GLN A 270 17.10 16.15 21.88
N TYR A 271 16.57 15.20 22.65
CA TYR A 271 17.32 14.10 23.24
C TYR A 271 16.61 12.77 22.97
N ALA A 272 17.39 11.71 22.84
CA ALA A 272 16.89 10.34 22.75
C ALA A 272 16.50 9.81 24.13
N ASP A 273 15.46 8.98 24.16
CA ASP A 273 15.08 8.19 25.33
C ASP A 273 16.25 7.29 25.76
N PRO A 274 16.71 7.34 27.03
CA PRO A 274 17.74 6.45 27.55
C PRO A 274 17.47 4.96 27.31
N GLY A 275 16.19 4.55 27.22
CA GLY A 275 15.78 3.18 26.87
C GLY A 275 16.16 2.76 25.44
N ARG A 276 16.58 3.70 24.59
CA ARG A 276 17.08 3.45 23.22
C ARG A 276 18.57 3.71 23.05
N CYS A 277 19.29 3.90 24.16
CA CYS A 277 20.73 4.15 24.16
C CYS A 277 21.50 2.85 24.39
N ASP A 278 22.36 2.47 23.46
CA ASP A 278 23.23 1.28 23.55
C ASP A 278 24.16 1.28 24.80
N TYR A 279 24.30 2.40 25.51
CA TYR A 279 25.06 2.49 26.77
C TYR A 279 24.18 2.43 28.03
N CYS A 280 23.03 3.12 28.04
CA CYS A 280 22.11 3.14 29.19
C CYS A 280 21.22 1.90 29.23
N ASN A 281 20.88 1.35 28.07
CA ASN A 281 20.08 0.16 27.87
C ASN A 281 20.72 -0.72 26.77
N PRO A 282 21.85 -1.39 27.09
CA PRO A 282 22.59 -2.23 26.14
C PRO A 282 21.81 -3.46 25.67
#